data_AF-A0A913X954-F1
#
_entry.id   AF-A0A913X954-F1
#
_cell.length_a   1.000
_cell.length_b   1.000
_cell.length_c   1.000
_cell.angle_alpha   90.00
_cell.angle_beta   90.00
_cell.angle_gamma   90.00
#
_symmetry.space_group_name_H-M   'P 1'
#
loop_
_entity.id
_entity.type
_entity.pdbx_description
1 polymer ?
#
loop_
_entity_poly.entity_id
_entity_poly.type
_entity_poly.pdbx_seq_one_letter_code
_entity_poly.pdbx_strand_id
1 'polypeptide(L)'
;MEPVIGFLENEEYTDDYDESKLPCSGLEYLRRVQQEATECPDVVVADIRNKKHSKQTVDIKTNNLPVPPGATPSYKWQMQQTADFADIRQKIARFQAKNKKTSNQCDVTLPNKNDEQQWRLFCLGRSYGCERNSTEIDSSESNSTIMDSQDGALPLSSILFRMNQVTVQQVLEYHVNWLEQETYSHVQGRWLYSLLACLEKPLLPETVSLLRTLARHCAQHRMKEVEKNSDDDELVVSLNLIITLVTRYFGQTDLADPG
;
A
#
# COMPACT_ATOMS: atom_id res chain seq x y z
N MET A 1 4.11 26.26 27.64
CA MET A 1 5.58 26.14 27.57
C MET A 1 6.08 27.56 27.70
N GLU A 2 6.37 27.97 28.93
CA GLU A 2 6.86 29.32 29.22
C GLU A 2 8.23 29.50 28.58
N PRO A 3 8.53 30.65 27.95
CA PRO A 3 9.86 30.88 27.44
C PRO A 3 10.80 31.08 28.64
N VAL A 4 11.84 30.26 28.69
CA VAL A 4 12.98 30.43 29.60
C VAL A 4 13.73 31.67 29.15
N ILE A 5 13.30 32.84 29.61
CA ILE A 5 14.08 34.08 29.50
C ILE A 5 15.19 33.94 30.54
N GLY A 6 16.41 33.77 30.03
CA GLY A 6 17.62 33.68 30.84
C GLY A 6 17.69 34.84 31.82
N PHE A 7 18.07 34.51 33.06
CA PHE A 7 18.35 35.42 34.16
C PHE A 7 19.19 36.61 33.68
N LEU A 8 18.53 37.74 33.45
CA LEU A 8 19.16 39.05 33.48
C LEU A 8 19.16 39.47 34.95
N GLU A 9 20.36 39.62 35.48
CA GLU A 9 20.62 40.12 36.82
C GLU A 9 19.78 41.38 37.08
N ASN A 10 19.13 41.42 38.23
CA ASN A 10 18.37 42.57 38.72
C ASN A 10 19.35 43.73 39.00
N GLU A 11 19.75 44.46 37.96
CA GLU A 11 20.17 45.85 38.14
C GLU A 11 18.89 46.71 38.17
N GLU A 12 18.49 47.10 39.39
CA GLU A 12 17.47 48.13 39.64
C GLU A 12 17.93 49.45 39.01
N TYR A 13 17.68 49.63 37.71
CA TYR A 13 17.70 50.93 37.08
C TYR A 13 16.35 51.61 37.28
N THR A 14 16.27 52.39 38.35
CA THR A 14 15.26 53.42 38.57
C THR A 14 15.55 54.64 37.68
N ASP A 15 15.75 54.44 36.38
CA ASP A 15 15.80 55.55 35.43
C ASP A 15 14.37 55.83 34.97
N ASP A 16 13.96 57.10 35.07
CA ASP A 16 12.70 57.62 34.56
C ASP A 16 12.50 57.10 33.13
N TYR A 17 11.61 56.12 32.96
CA TYR A 17 11.28 55.55 31.66
C TYR A 17 10.59 56.63 30.84
N ASP A 18 11.37 57.35 30.05
CA ASP A 18 10.91 58.42 29.18
C ASP A 18 10.57 57.85 27.81
N GLU A 19 9.28 57.62 27.59
CA GLU A 19 8.71 57.07 26.35
C GLU A 19 8.87 58.04 25.16
N SER A 20 9.17 59.32 25.42
CA SER A 20 9.33 60.35 24.39
C SER A 20 10.75 60.47 23.81
N LYS A 21 11.74 59.78 24.40
CA LYS A 21 13.13 59.77 23.94
C LYS A 21 13.43 58.53 23.10
N LEU A 22 14.38 58.67 22.17
CA LEU A 22 14.89 57.54 21.40
C LEU A 22 15.69 56.59 22.31
N PRO A 23 15.65 55.27 22.07
CA PRO A 23 16.40 54.31 22.89
C PRO A 23 17.89 54.51 22.69
N CYS A 24 18.61 54.67 23.79
CA CYS A 24 20.06 54.83 23.79
C CYS A 24 20.78 53.50 24.04
N SER A 25 20.03 52.43 24.37
CA SER A 25 20.55 51.08 24.61
C SER A 25 19.69 50.00 23.94
N GLY A 26 20.31 48.86 23.59
CA GLY A 26 19.62 47.71 23.02
C GLY A 26 18.58 47.07 23.95
N LEU A 27 18.82 47.10 25.27
CA LEU A 27 17.87 46.59 26.26
C LEU A 27 16.61 47.47 26.35
N GLU A 28 16.80 48.79 26.31
CA GLU A 28 15.73 49.78 26.31
C GLU A 28 14.85 49.65 25.06
N TYR A 29 15.48 49.44 23.91
CA TYR A 29 14.78 49.14 22.66
C TYR A 29 13.91 47.88 22.76
N LEU A 30 14.45 46.76 23.26
CA LEU A 30 13.70 45.51 23.39
C LEU A 30 12.52 45.63 24.38
N ARG A 31 12.69 46.39 25.46
CA ARG A 31 11.60 46.68 26.41
C ARG A 31 10.46 47.45 25.73
N ARG A 32 10.78 48.47 24.91
CA ARG A 32 9.77 49.22 24.13
C ARG A 32 9.05 48.36 23.11
N VAL A 33 9.79 47.53 22.38
CA VAL A 33 9.20 46.59 21.39
C VAL A 33 8.27 45.58 22.07
N GLN A 34 8.62 45.11 23.28
CA GLN A 34 7.73 44.24 24.05
C GLN A 34 6.43 44.95 24.44
N GLN A 35 6.51 46.21 24.86
CA GLN A 35 5.34 47.02 25.20
C GLN A 35 4.47 47.30 23.95
N GLU A 36 5.05 47.75 22.84
CA GLU A 36 4.35 47.95 21.57
C GLU A 36 3.69 46.66 21.06
N ALA A 37 4.38 45.52 21.20
CA ALA A 37 3.83 44.22 20.85
C ALA A 37 2.68 43.77 21.76
N THR A 38 2.66 44.18 23.04
CA THR A 38 1.50 43.93 23.93
C THR A 38 0.29 44.80 23.61
N GLU A 39 0.52 45.98 23.03
CA GLU A 39 -0.54 46.87 22.55
C GLU A 39 -1.12 46.42 21.20
N CYS A 40 -0.30 45.72 20.40
CA CYS A 40 -0.75 45.12 19.15
C CYS A 40 -1.51 43.79 19.39
N PRO A 41 -2.61 43.54 18.66
CA PRO A 41 -3.29 42.25 18.70
C PRO A 41 -2.43 41.13 18.13
N ASP A 42 -2.36 39.99 18.84
CA ASP A 42 -1.56 38.81 18.48
C ASP A 42 -1.94 38.20 17.10
N VAL A 43 -3.23 38.25 16.76
CA VAL A 43 -3.74 37.82 15.45
C VAL A 43 -4.75 38.83 14.94
N VAL A 44 -4.55 39.28 13.70
CA VAL A 44 -5.50 40.13 12.96
C VAL A 44 -6.05 39.38 11.75
N VAL A 45 -7.35 39.54 11.50
CA VAL A 45 -8.01 38.99 10.31
C VAL A 45 -8.49 40.14 9.44
N ALA A 46 -8.03 40.19 8.19
CA ALA A 46 -8.45 41.20 7.23
C ALA A 46 -9.64 40.70 6.40
N ASP A 47 -10.66 41.56 6.24
CA ASP A 47 -11.82 41.29 5.40
C ASP A 47 -11.51 41.45 3.90
N ILE A 48 -11.44 40.34 3.17
CA ILE A 48 -11.16 40.33 1.71
C ILE A 48 -12.47 40.09 0.94
N ARG A 49 -13.40 41.04 1.01
CA ARG A 49 -14.78 40.83 0.49
C ARG A 49 -14.92 40.79 -1.04
N ASN A 50 -13.89 41.07 -1.84
CA ASN A 50 -14.06 41.26 -3.30
C ASN A 50 -12.89 40.79 -4.19
N LYS A 51 -12.19 39.72 -3.84
CA LYS A 51 -11.36 39.02 -4.82
C LYS A 51 -12.12 37.77 -5.26
N LYS A 52 -12.72 37.80 -6.45
CA LYS A 52 -13.20 36.59 -7.12
C LYS A 52 -11.97 35.69 -7.31
N HIS A 53 -11.74 34.78 -6.36
CA HIS A 53 -10.67 33.81 -6.48
C HIS A 53 -10.89 33.05 -7.80
N SER A 54 -9.82 32.90 -8.58
CA SER A 54 -9.85 32.09 -9.81
C SER A 54 -10.50 30.75 -9.51
N LYS A 55 -11.30 30.23 -10.46
CA LYS A 55 -12.07 28.99 -10.29
C LYS A 55 -11.23 27.92 -9.60
N GLN A 56 -11.69 27.44 -8.45
CA GLN A 56 -11.01 26.42 -7.67
C GLN A 56 -10.78 25.17 -8.53
N THR A 57 -9.55 24.65 -8.52
CA THR A 57 -9.23 23.38 -9.18
C THR A 57 -9.94 22.23 -8.46
N VAL A 58 -10.43 21.25 -9.22
CA VAL A 58 -11.13 20.08 -8.69
C VAL A 58 -10.12 19.09 -8.12
N ASP A 59 -10.40 18.58 -6.92
CA ASP A 59 -9.71 17.43 -6.33
C ASP A 59 -10.41 16.14 -6.77
N ILE A 60 -9.72 15.33 -7.58
CA ILE A 60 -10.27 14.06 -8.12
C ILE A 60 -10.06 12.97 -7.07
N LYS A 61 -11.13 12.63 -6.34
CA LYS A 61 -11.14 11.52 -5.39
C LYS A 61 -11.55 10.23 -6.10
N THR A 62 -10.77 9.16 -5.90
CA THR A 62 -11.14 7.83 -6.41
C THR A 62 -12.20 7.21 -5.50
N ASN A 63 -13.31 6.77 -6.10
CA ASN A 63 -14.52 6.33 -5.39
C ASN A 63 -14.46 4.89 -4.87
N ASN A 64 -15.43 4.56 -4.01
CA ASN A 64 -15.67 3.26 -3.37
C ASN A 64 -15.69 2.08 -4.35
N LEU A 65 -15.37 0.89 -3.83
CA LEU A 65 -15.45 -0.34 -4.60
C LEU A 65 -16.89 -0.60 -5.03
N PRO A 66 -17.11 -1.01 -6.29
CA PRO A 66 -18.44 -1.33 -6.74
C PRO A 66 -18.80 -2.73 -6.19
N VAL A 67 -19.97 -2.85 -5.56
CA VAL A 67 -20.43 -4.05 -4.85
C VAL A 67 -21.68 -4.60 -5.52
N PRO A 68 -21.63 -5.75 -6.21
CA PRO A 68 -22.82 -6.38 -6.76
C PRO A 68 -23.69 -6.99 -5.64
N PRO A 69 -25.04 -6.89 -5.75
CA PRO A 69 -25.94 -7.43 -4.73
C PRO A 69 -25.81 -8.96 -4.63
N GLY A 70 -25.68 -9.49 -3.41
CA GLY A 70 -25.61 -10.93 -3.14
C GLY A 70 -24.19 -11.53 -3.09
N ALA A 71 -23.17 -10.81 -3.56
CA ALA A 71 -21.78 -11.29 -3.55
C ALA A 71 -20.96 -10.78 -2.35
N THR A 72 -21.59 -10.11 -1.38
CA THR A 72 -20.95 -9.53 -0.20
C THR A 72 -20.70 -10.58 0.89
N PRO A 73 -19.46 -10.76 1.35
CA PRO A 73 -19.19 -11.66 2.46
C PRO A 73 -19.70 -11.06 3.78
N SER A 74 -20.29 -11.90 4.63
CA SER A 74 -20.75 -11.47 5.96
C SER A 74 -19.62 -10.93 6.83
N TYR A 75 -19.92 -9.98 7.72
CA TYR A 75 -18.93 -9.40 8.62
C TYR A 75 -18.20 -10.45 9.48
N LYS A 76 -18.91 -11.48 9.97
CA LYS A 76 -18.30 -12.57 10.75
C LYS A 76 -17.25 -13.34 9.94
N TRP A 77 -17.55 -13.64 8.68
CA TRP A 77 -16.61 -14.28 7.77
C TRP A 77 -15.38 -13.39 7.54
N GLN A 78 -15.58 -12.11 7.28
CA GLN A 78 -14.47 -11.16 7.07
C GLN A 78 -13.50 -11.14 8.26
N MET A 79 -14.05 -11.09 9.48
CA MET A 79 -13.26 -11.08 10.70
C MET A 79 -12.52 -12.39 10.93
N GLN A 80 -13.17 -13.53 10.67
CA GLN A 80 -12.53 -14.84 10.77
C GLN A 80 -11.34 -14.96 9.81
N GLN A 81 -11.52 -14.60 8.53
CA GLN A 81 -10.43 -14.65 7.55
C GLN A 81 -9.27 -13.74 7.92
N THR A 82 -9.56 -12.56 8.48
CA THR A 82 -8.54 -11.62 8.96
C THR A 82 -7.73 -12.21 10.12
N ALA A 83 -8.38 -12.93 11.04
CA ALA A 83 -7.72 -13.61 12.14
C ALA A 83 -6.87 -14.79 11.65
N ASP A 84 -7.42 -15.65 10.80
CA ASP A 84 -6.71 -16.80 10.22
C ASP A 84 -5.46 -16.37 9.43
N PHE A 85 -5.57 -15.26 8.70
CA PHE A 85 -4.44 -14.66 7.99
C PHE A 85 -3.35 -14.14 8.92
N ALA A 86 -3.73 -13.55 10.07
CA ALA A 86 -2.77 -13.12 11.08
C ALA A 86 -1.95 -14.31 11.62
N ASP A 87 -2.62 -15.44 11.89
CA ASP A 87 -1.98 -16.67 12.35
C ASP A 87 -1.04 -17.26 11.29
N ILE A 88 -1.45 -17.24 10.02
CA ILE A 88 -0.60 -17.69 8.90
C ILE A 88 0.67 -16.85 8.82
N ARG A 89 0.55 -15.52 8.91
CA ARG A 89 1.71 -14.62 8.92
C ARG A 89 2.62 -14.87 10.11
N GLN A 90 2.07 -15.13 11.28
CA GLN A 90 2.86 -15.48 12.47
C GLN A 90 3.62 -16.80 12.27
N LYS A 91 2.97 -17.81 11.67
CA LYS A 91 3.61 -19.09 11.32
C LYS A 91 4.74 -18.87 10.31
N ILE A 92 4.49 -18.10 9.24
CA ILE A 92 5.50 -17.76 8.22
C ILE A 92 6.71 -17.09 8.86
N ALA A 93 6.51 -16.08 9.70
CA ALA A 93 7.60 -15.38 10.38
C ALA A 93 8.44 -16.34 11.25
N ARG A 94 7.78 -17.25 11.98
CA ARG A 94 8.46 -18.30 12.78
C ARG A 94 9.26 -19.26 11.90
N PHE A 95 8.71 -19.69 10.77
CA PHE A 95 9.39 -20.59 9.83
C PHE A 95 10.57 -19.92 9.15
N GLN A 96 10.43 -18.67 8.71
CA GLN A 96 11.54 -17.89 8.15
C GLN A 96 12.69 -17.74 9.15
N ALA A 97 12.39 -17.44 10.42
CA ALA A 97 13.41 -17.33 11.47
C ALA A 97 14.15 -18.65 11.72
N LYS A 98 13.46 -19.79 11.65
CA LYS A 98 14.06 -21.12 11.81
C LYS A 98 14.88 -21.55 10.60
N ASN A 99 14.37 -21.31 9.39
CA ASN A 99 14.93 -21.84 8.14
C ASN A 99 15.99 -20.94 7.49
N LYS A 100 16.26 -19.74 8.02
CA LYS A 100 17.40 -18.89 7.61
C LYS A 100 18.76 -19.61 7.63
N LYS A 101 18.89 -20.70 8.39
CA LYS A 101 20.12 -21.51 8.48
C LYS A 101 20.19 -22.67 7.48
N THR A 102 19.09 -23.02 6.82
CA THR A 102 18.95 -24.24 6.00
C THR A 102 18.65 -23.91 4.53
N SER A 103 18.73 -22.64 4.11
CA SER A 103 18.24 -22.13 2.82
C SER A 103 19.03 -22.58 1.56
N ASN A 104 19.89 -23.60 1.66
CA ASN A 104 20.81 -23.99 0.61
C ASN A 104 20.32 -25.19 -0.25
N GLN A 105 19.10 -25.67 -0.07
CA GLN A 105 18.57 -26.84 -0.78
C GLN A 105 17.24 -26.54 -1.48
N CYS A 106 17.25 -25.63 -2.45
CA CYS A 106 16.12 -25.47 -3.37
C CYS A 106 16.66 -25.21 -4.78
N ASP A 107 16.42 -26.14 -5.70
CA ASP A 107 16.96 -26.17 -7.06
C ASP A 107 16.34 -25.13 -8.01
N VAL A 108 15.49 -24.24 -7.48
CA VAL A 108 14.74 -23.27 -8.28
C VAL A 108 15.57 -21.99 -8.44
N THR A 109 15.84 -21.55 -9.66
CA THR A 109 16.43 -20.24 -9.93
C THR A 109 15.32 -19.19 -9.99
N LEU A 110 15.43 -18.15 -9.16
CA LEU A 110 14.48 -17.04 -9.19
C LEU A 110 14.82 -16.09 -10.36
N PRO A 111 13.82 -15.59 -11.11
CA PRO A 111 14.06 -14.57 -12.11
C PRO A 111 14.63 -13.27 -11.51
N ASN A 112 15.24 -12.45 -12.36
CA ASN A 112 15.66 -11.12 -11.95
C ASN A 112 14.43 -10.28 -11.58
N LYS A 113 14.55 -9.40 -10.57
CA LYS A 113 13.43 -8.58 -10.11
C LYS A 113 12.82 -7.68 -11.19
N ASN A 114 13.58 -7.30 -12.22
CA ASN A 114 13.13 -6.40 -13.29
C ASN A 114 12.52 -7.16 -14.49
N ASP A 115 12.65 -8.49 -14.53
CA ASP A 115 12.24 -9.28 -15.69
C ASP A 115 10.79 -9.72 -15.56
N GLU A 116 9.87 -8.80 -15.84
CA GLU A 116 8.41 -9.01 -15.72
C GLU A 116 7.94 -10.28 -16.47
N GLN A 117 8.39 -10.48 -17.71
CA GLN A 117 7.99 -11.63 -18.53
C GLN A 117 8.44 -12.97 -17.94
N GLN A 118 9.62 -13.01 -17.32
CA GLN A 118 10.13 -14.23 -16.69
C GLN A 118 9.36 -14.52 -15.40
N TRP A 119 9.01 -13.50 -14.62
CA TRP A 119 8.12 -13.66 -13.46
C TRP A 119 6.73 -14.14 -13.87
N ARG A 120 6.20 -13.65 -14.99
CA ARG A 120 4.91 -14.10 -15.53
C ARG A 120 4.94 -15.59 -15.85
N LEU A 121 5.93 -16.02 -16.63
CA LEU A 121 6.11 -17.43 -16.99
C LEU A 121 6.35 -18.30 -15.75
N PHE A 122 7.12 -17.78 -14.78
CA PHE A 122 7.41 -18.47 -13.53
C PHE A 122 6.16 -18.67 -12.68
N CYS A 123 5.34 -17.63 -12.45
CA CYS A 123 4.19 -17.70 -11.55
C CYS A 123 2.96 -18.34 -12.21
N LEU A 124 2.70 -18.03 -13.47
CA LEU A 124 1.43 -18.35 -14.14
C LEU A 124 1.56 -19.40 -15.25
N GLY A 125 2.78 -19.66 -15.74
CA GLY A 125 3.04 -20.63 -16.80
C GLY A 125 2.70 -20.10 -18.20
N ARG A 126 2.92 -20.94 -19.23
CA ARG A 126 2.68 -20.59 -20.64
C ARG A 126 1.19 -20.61 -21.02
N SER A 127 0.33 -21.25 -20.22
CA SER A 127 -1.11 -21.35 -20.48
C SER A 127 -1.91 -20.10 -20.04
N TYR A 128 -1.26 -19.11 -19.42
CA TYR A 128 -1.93 -17.92 -18.91
C TYR A 128 -1.99 -16.81 -19.97
N GLY A 129 -3.18 -16.63 -20.57
CA GLY A 129 -3.47 -15.53 -21.49
C GLY A 129 -3.30 -15.80 -22.99
N CYS A 130 -3.13 -17.06 -23.42
CA CYS A 130 -3.04 -17.38 -24.86
C CYS A 130 -4.39 -17.91 -25.39
N GLU A 131 -5.08 -17.11 -26.20
CA GLU A 131 -6.08 -17.65 -27.14
C GLU A 131 -5.35 -18.59 -28.10
N ARG A 132 -5.84 -19.84 -28.23
CA ARG A 132 -5.26 -20.88 -29.09
C ARG A 132 -5.21 -20.41 -30.54
N ASN A 133 -4.08 -19.83 -30.94
CA ASN A 133 -3.64 -19.84 -32.34
C ASN A 133 -2.41 -20.75 -32.42
N SER A 134 -2.68 -22.00 -32.79
CA SER A 134 -1.67 -22.98 -33.13
C SER A 134 -0.87 -22.50 -34.34
N THR A 135 0.34 -22.02 -34.09
CA THR A 135 1.40 -22.07 -35.10
C THR A 135 2.66 -22.56 -34.42
N GLU A 136 3.03 -23.78 -34.80
CA GLU A 136 4.35 -24.37 -34.62
C GLU A 136 5.43 -23.38 -35.06
N ILE A 137 6.59 -23.38 -34.39
CA ILE A 137 7.93 -23.39 -35.01
C ILE A 137 9.02 -23.40 -33.91
N ASP A 138 9.84 -24.44 -34.02
CA ASP A 138 11.27 -24.63 -33.74
C ASP A 138 11.94 -24.13 -32.45
N SER A 139 12.34 -25.14 -31.70
CA SER A 139 13.48 -25.23 -30.79
C SER A 139 14.77 -24.59 -31.32
N SER A 140 15.32 -23.66 -30.54
CA SER A 140 16.76 -23.47 -30.44
C SER A 140 17.17 -23.24 -28.99
N GLU A 141 18.25 -23.91 -28.62
CA GLU A 141 18.68 -24.25 -27.27
C GLU A 141 19.21 -23.07 -26.47
N SER A 142 18.79 -22.94 -25.22
CA SER A 142 19.58 -22.32 -24.16
C SER A 142 19.34 -23.06 -22.86
N ASN A 143 20.40 -23.71 -22.37
CA ASN A 143 20.43 -24.52 -21.17
C ASN A 143 20.07 -23.70 -19.92
N SER A 144 18.83 -23.85 -19.47
CA SER A 144 18.47 -23.83 -18.05
C SER A 144 17.46 -24.96 -17.86
N THR A 145 17.53 -25.67 -16.74
CA THR A 145 16.62 -26.77 -16.42
C THR A 145 15.19 -26.21 -16.28
N ILE A 146 14.50 -26.10 -17.41
CA ILE A 146 13.08 -25.78 -17.50
C ILE A 146 12.35 -27.01 -16.96
N MET A 147 11.69 -26.87 -15.81
CA MET A 147 10.66 -27.82 -15.42
C MET A 147 9.62 -27.86 -16.55
N ASP A 148 9.51 -29.02 -17.18
CA ASP A 148 8.69 -29.31 -18.36
C ASP A 148 7.18 -29.41 -18.00
N SER A 149 6.70 -28.44 -17.22
CA SER A 149 5.29 -28.33 -16.82
C SER A 149 4.71 -27.12 -17.54
N GLN A 150 3.65 -27.33 -18.33
CA GLN A 150 2.90 -26.25 -18.96
C GLN A 150 2.26 -25.29 -17.94
N ASP A 151 2.20 -25.73 -16.68
CA ASP A 151 1.69 -25.02 -15.52
C ASP A 151 2.81 -24.27 -14.78
N GLY A 152 2.54 -23.02 -14.39
CA GLY A 152 3.47 -22.20 -13.62
C GLY A 152 3.84 -22.80 -12.26
N ALA A 153 4.93 -22.30 -11.67
CA ALA A 153 5.35 -22.68 -10.33
C ALA A 153 4.29 -22.28 -9.29
N LEU A 154 4.06 -23.16 -8.31
CA LEU A 154 3.23 -22.85 -7.16
C LEU A 154 4.03 -21.99 -6.16
N PRO A 155 3.37 -21.09 -5.40
CA PRO A 155 4.02 -20.27 -4.38
C PRO A 155 4.39 -21.12 -3.15
N LEU A 156 5.42 -21.94 -3.29
CA LEU A 156 5.97 -22.76 -2.21
C LEU A 156 6.72 -21.87 -1.20
N SER A 157 6.70 -22.25 0.07
CA SER A 157 7.41 -21.53 1.13
C SER A 157 8.92 -21.44 0.87
N SER A 158 9.51 -22.45 0.23
CA SER A 158 10.91 -22.47 -0.19
C SER A 158 11.26 -21.35 -1.19
N ILE A 159 10.31 -21.01 -2.07
CA ILE A 159 10.45 -19.95 -3.07
C ILE A 159 10.22 -18.59 -2.40
N LEU A 160 9.11 -18.45 -1.67
CA LEU A 160 8.73 -17.20 -1.01
C LEU A 160 9.79 -16.72 -0.01
N PHE A 161 10.40 -17.63 0.76
CA PHE A 161 11.39 -17.25 1.79
C PHE A 161 12.74 -16.82 1.20
N ARG A 162 12.97 -17.04 -0.10
CA ARG A 162 14.16 -16.54 -0.81
C ARG A 162 13.93 -15.16 -1.42
N MET A 163 12.68 -14.71 -1.54
CA MET A 163 12.35 -13.39 -2.04
C MET A 163 12.64 -12.34 -0.96
N ASN A 164 13.35 -11.28 -1.32
CA ASN A 164 13.49 -10.10 -0.47
C ASN A 164 12.22 -9.24 -0.57
N GLN A 165 11.98 -8.38 0.42
CA GLN A 165 10.81 -7.50 0.49
C GLN A 165 10.62 -6.65 -0.78
N VAL A 166 11.72 -6.15 -1.36
CA VAL A 166 11.68 -5.40 -2.64
C VAL A 166 11.18 -6.28 -3.79
N THR A 167 11.61 -7.54 -3.84
CA THR A 167 11.15 -8.50 -4.86
C THR A 167 9.68 -8.87 -4.63
N VAL A 168 9.25 -9.06 -3.39
CA VAL A 168 7.83 -9.33 -3.06
C VAL A 168 6.94 -8.17 -3.51
N GLN A 169 7.36 -6.94 -3.26
CA GLN A 169 6.64 -5.74 -3.71
C GLN A 169 6.59 -5.63 -5.24
N GLN A 170 7.73 -5.85 -5.91
CA GLN A 170 7.79 -5.79 -7.38
C GLN A 170 6.94 -6.86 -8.05
N VAL A 171 6.99 -8.10 -7.55
CA VAL A 171 6.20 -9.20 -8.10
C VAL A 171 4.71 -8.98 -7.82
N LEU A 172 4.36 -8.42 -6.64
CA LEU A 172 2.99 -8.00 -6.36
C LEU A 172 2.51 -6.93 -7.36
N GLU A 173 3.36 -5.95 -7.70
CA GLU A 173 3.05 -4.94 -8.70
C GLU A 173 2.77 -5.56 -10.08
N TYR A 174 3.62 -6.49 -10.51
CA TYR A 174 3.39 -7.22 -11.76
C TYR A 174 2.07 -7.98 -11.76
N HIS A 175 1.72 -8.67 -10.67
CA HIS A 175 0.44 -9.36 -10.58
C HIS A 175 -0.76 -8.40 -10.63
N VAL A 176 -0.65 -7.20 -10.09
CA VAL A 176 -1.69 -6.16 -10.17
C VAL A 176 -1.84 -5.66 -11.61
N ASN A 177 -0.73 -5.42 -12.31
CA ASN A 177 -0.75 -4.99 -13.71
C ASN A 177 -1.33 -6.07 -14.64
N TRP A 178 -0.99 -7.34 -14.41
CA TRP A 178 -1.58 -8.45 -15.18
C TRP A 178 -3.07 -8.61 -14.90
N LEU A 179 -3.52 -8.35 -13.67
CA LEU A 179 -4.94 -8.38 -13.32
C LEU A 179 -5.75 -7.31 -14.07
N GLU A 180 -5.15 -6.19 -14.45
CA GLU A 180 -5.85 -5.16 -15.25
C GLU A 180 -6.15 -5.66 -16.68
N GLN A 181 -5.22 -6.43 -17.26
CA GLN A 181 -5.25 -6.82 -18.68
C GLN A 181 -5.94 -8.17 -18.91
N GLU A 182 -5.91 -9.08 -17.94
CA GLU A 182 -6.27 -10.49 -18.11
C GLU A 182 -7.39 -10.93 -17.16
N THR A 183 -7.97 -12.10 -17.41
CA THR A 183 -8.97 -12.68 -16.51
C THR A 183 -8.31 -13.18 -15.24
N TYR A 184 -9.03 -13.03 -14.13
CA TYR A 184 -8.58 -13.54 -12.84
C TYR A 184 -8.62 -15.07 -12.82
N SER A 185 -7.56 -15.68 -12.31
CA SER A 185 -7.44 -17.13 -12.13
C SER A 185 -7.12 -17.48 -10.69
N HIS A 186 -7.53 -18.67 -10.26
CA HIS A 186 -7.20 -19.18 -8.94
C HIS A 186 -5.67 -19.30 -8.72
N VAL A 187 -4.87 -19.55 -9.77
CA VAL A 187 -3.40 -19.60 -9.65
C VAL A 187 -2.85 -18.22 -9.29
N GLN A 188 -3.34 -17.17 -9.96
CA GLN A 188 -3.01 -15.78 -9.63
C GLN A 188 -3.45 -15.42 -8.21
N GLY A 189 -4.64 -15.86 -7.78
CA GLY A 189 -5.12 -15.69 -6.42
C GLY A 189 -4.21 -16.30 -5.34
N ARG A 190 -3.67 -17.50 -5.58
CA ARG A 190 -2.70 -18.17 -4.66
C ARG A 190 -1.40 -17.38 -4.54
N TRP A 191 -0.91 -16.82 -5.66
CA TRP A 191 0.27 -15.97 -5.67
C TRP A 191 0.03 -14.66 -4.93
N LEU A 192 -1.07 -13.96 -5.24
CA LEU A 192 -1.46 -12.74 -4.54
C LEU A 192 -1.57 -12.97 -3.04
N TYR A 193 -2.29 -14.02 -2.60
CA TYR A 193 -2.41 -14.35 -1.18
C TYR A 193 -1.06 -14.63 -0.51
N SER A 194 -0.21 -15.39 -1.18
CA SER A 194 1.14 -15.71 -0.68
C SER A 194 2.03 -14.48 -0.57
N LEU A 195 2.00 -13.59 -1.56
CA LEU A 195 2.75 -12.33 -1.55
C LEU A 195 2.25 -11.39 -0.46
N LEU A 196 0.93 -11.28 -0.27
CA LEU A 196 0.33 -10.54 0.85
C LEU A 196 0.77 -11.11 2.20
N ALA A 197 0.86 -12.43 2.34
CA ALA A 197 1.31 -13.07 3.57
C ALA A 197 2.79 -12.78 3.87
N CYS A 198 3.61 -12.63 2.83
CA CYS A 198 5.03 -12.27 2.94
C CYS A 198 5.27 -10.77 3.13
N LEU A 199 4.27 -9.92 2.91
CA LEU A 199 4.42 -8.46 2.96
C LEU A 199 4.65 -7.93 4.38
N GLU A 200 5.84 -7.42 4.68
CA GLU A 200 6.17 -6.90 6.02
C GLU A 200 5.43 -5.58 6.37
N LYS A 201 5.22 -5.34 7.67
CA LYS A 201 4.67 -4.08 8.23
C LYS A 201 5.78 -3.36 9.01
N PRO A 202 5.88 -2.02 8.99
CA PRO A 202 4.93 -1.05 8.44
C PRO A 202 4.96 -0.96 6.91
N LEU A 203 3.80 -0.71 6.30
CA LEU A 203 3.67 -0.58 4.85
C LEU A 203 4.14 0.80 4.39
N LEU A 204 4.85 0.83 3.27
CA LEU A 204 5.16 2.08 2.57
C LEU A 204 3.90 2.64 1.89
N PRO A 205 3.77 3.98 1.74
CA PRO A 205 2.62 4.59 1.09
C PRO A 205 2.37 4.08 -0.34
N GLU A 206 3.44 3.79 -1.08
CA GLU A 206 3.37 3.20 -2.41
C GLU A 206 2.73 1.80 -2.39
N THR A 207 3.15 0.95 -1.45
CA THR A 207 2.56 -0.38 -1.26
C THR A 207 1.09 -0.27 -0.86
N VAL A 208 0.73 0.70 -0.02
CA VAL A 208 -0.68 0.97 0.32
C VAL A 208 -1.47 1.34 -0.94
N SER A 209 -0.95 2.24 -1.77
CA SER A 209 -1.58 2.62 -3.04
C SER A 209 -1.78 1.40 -3.95
N LEU A 210 -0.76 0.55 -4.07
CA LEU A 210 -0.81 -0.69 -4.85
C LEU A 210 -1.89 -1.65 -4.33
N LEU A 211 -1.97 -1.88 -3.01
CA LEU A 211 -3.01 -2.72 -2.42
C LEU A 211 -4.42 -2.17 -2.68
N ARG A 212 -4.60 -0.85 -2.64
CA ARG A 212 -5.88 -0.21 -2.97
C ARG A 212 -6.24 -0.42 -4.44
N THR A 213 -5.26 -0.34 -5.35
CA THR A 213 -5.47 -0.64 -6.78
C THR A 213 -5.81 -2.11 -6.99
N LEU A 214 -5.14 -3.03 -6.31
CA LEU A 214 -5.47 -4.45 -6.30
C LEU A 214 -6.93 -4.68 -5.88
N ALA A 215 -7.36 -4.10 -4.76
CA ALA A 215 -8.74 -4.25 -4.30
C ALA A 215 -9.77 -3.70 -5.29
N ARG A 216 -9.45 -2.59 -5.98
CA ARG A 216 -10.29 -2.04 -7.07
C ARG A 216 -10.41 -3.01 -8.24
N HIS A 217 -9.30 -3.57 -8.72
CA HIS A 217 -9.35 -4.55 -9.80
C HIS A 217 -10.07 -5.83 -9.36
N CYS A 218 -9.86 -6.32 -8.14
CA CYS A 218 -10.60 -7.47 -7.61
C CYS A 218 -12.11 -7.22 -7.57
N ALA A 219 -12.55 -6.01 -7.18
CA ALA A 219 -13.96 -5.66 -7.18
C ALA A 219 -14.54 -5.57 -8.61
N GLN A 220 -13.79 -5.03 -9.58
CA GLN A 220 -14.18 -5.01 -10.99
C GLN A 220 -14.32 -6.42 -11.57
N HIS A 221 -13.37 -7.32 -11.27
CA HIS A 221 -13.46 -8.72 -11.68
C HIS A 221 -14.61 -9.45 -11.01
N ARG A 222 -14.85 -9.19 -9.72
CA ARG A 222 -16.01 -9.73 -8.99
C ARG A 222 -17.31 -9.36 -9.70
N MET A 223 -17.45 -8.12 -10.18
CA MET A 223 -18.63 -7.72 -10.95
C MET A 223 -18.78 -8.49 -12.26
N LYS A 224 -17.70 -8.58 -13.04
CA LYS A 224 -17.70 -9.31 -14.31
C LYS A 224 -18.05 -10.79 -14.14
N GLU A 225 -17.57 -11.43 -13.07
CA GLU A 225 -17.85 -12.84 -12.80
C GLU A 225 -19.28 -13.07 -12.30
N VAL A 226 -19.81 -12.17 -11.44
CA VAL A 226 -21.21 -12.24 -10.99
C VAL A 226 -22.19 -12.03 -12.16
N GLU A 227 -21.88 -11.13 -13.10
CA GLU A 227 -22.71 -10.90 -14.29
C GLU A 227 -22.76 -12.10 -15.25
N LYS A 228 -21.72 -12.94 -15.27
CA LYS A 228 -21.67 -14.13 -16.14
C LYS A 228 -22.59 -15.27 -15.67
N ASN A 229 -23.18 -15.20 -14.47
CA ASN A 229 -24.01 -16.27 -13.89
C ASN A 229 -23.36 -17.66 -14.00
N SER A 230 -22.03 -17.75 -13.91
CA SER A 230 -21.33 -19.02 -13.81
C SER A 230 -21.44 -19.51 -12.36
N ASP A 231 -21.67 -20.81 -12.14
CA ASP A 231 -21.66 -21.48 -10.82
C ASP A 231 -20.26 -21.41 -10.13
N ASP A 232 -19.34 -20.57 -10.60
CA ASP A 232 -17.97 -20.41 -10.10
C ASP A 232 -17.92 -19.53 -8.82
N ASP A 233 -18.67 -19.95 -7.80
CA ASP A 233 -18.67 -19.35 -6.46
C ASP A 233 -17.24 -19.26 -5.89
N GLU A 234 -16.35 -20.19 -6.26
CA GLU A 234 -14.98 -20.25 -5.77
C GLU A 234 -14.15 -19.01 -6.15
N LEU A 235 -14.29 -18.52 -7.39
CA LEU A 235 -13.55 -17.34 -7.84
C LEU A 235 -14.02 -16.09 -7.11
N VAL A 236 -15.33 -15.93 -6.95
CA VAL A 236 -15.94 -14.83 -6.20
C VAL A 236 -15.48 -14.86 -4.74
N VAL A 237 -15.46 -16.03 -4.09
CA VAL A 237 -14.95 -16.20 -2.72
C VAL A 237 -13.48 -15.81 -2.62
N SER A 238 -12.64 -16.22 -3.58
CA SER A 238 -11.22 -15.86 -3.57
C SER A 238 -10.97 -14.36 -3.77
N LEU A 239 -11.75 -13.69 -4.62
CA LEU A 239 -11.70 -12.24 -4.80
C LEU A 239 -12.16 -11.51 -3.52
N ASN A 240 -13.25 -11.97 -2.92
CA ASN A 240 -13.75 -11.47 -1.63
C ASN A 240 -12.72 -11.61 -0.51
N LEU A 241 -11.96 -12.71 -0.49
CA LEU A 241 -10.88 -12.92 0.46
C LEU A 241 -9.79 -11.86 0.28
N ILE A 242 -9.31 -11.64 -0.94
CA ILE A 242 -8.26 -10.64 -1.21
C ILE A 242 -8.73 -9.23 -0.81
N ILE A 243 -9.95 -8.85 -1.19
CA ILE A 243 -10.54 -7.55 -0.81
C ILE A 243 -10.63 -7.43 0.72
N THR A 244 -11.09 -8.47 1.41
CA THR A 244 -11.18 -8.49 2.88
C THR A 244 -9.81 -8.29 3.53
N LEU A 245 -8.77 -8.96 3.04
CA LEU A 245 -7.42 -8.81 3.59
C LEU A 245 -6.89 -7.39 3.40
N VAL A 246 -7.04 -6.80 2.20
CA VAL A 246 -6.63 -5.42 1.95
C VAL A 246 -7.37 -4.44 2.87
N THR A 247 -8.68 -4.60 2.98
CA THR A 247 -9.54 -3.63 3.66
C THR A 247 -9.50 -3.73 5.17
N ARG A 248 -9.49 -4.96 5.72
CA ARG A 248 -9.50 -5.22 7.17
C ARG A 248 -8.12 -5.47 7.74
N TYR A 249 -7.32 -6.36 7.14
CA TYR A 249 -6.01 -6.72 7.70
C TYR A 249 -4.94 -5.64 7.49
N PHE A 250 -4.93 -4.99 6.32
CA PHE A 250 -4.01 -3.90 6.00
C PHE A 250 -4.60 -2.50 6.26
N GLY A 251 -5.80 -2.43 6.82
CA GLY A 251 -6.39 -1.20 7.37
C GLY A 251 -7.03 -0.25 6.35
N GLN A 252 -7.24 -0.68 5.10
CA GLN A 252 -7.92 0.12 4.07
C GLN A 252 -9.46 0.05 4.21
N THR A 253 -9.97 0.45 5.37
CA THR A 253 -11.38 0.24 5.76
C THR A 253 -12.39 1.04 4.94
N ASP A 254 -11.95 2.10 4.27
CA ASP A 254 -12.78 2.91 3.36
C ASP A 254 -13.24 2.13 2.13
N LEU A 255 -12.52 1.07 1.76
CA LEU A 255 -12.83 0.17 0.65
C LEU A 255 -13.56 -1.11 1.11
N ALA A 256 -13.87 -1.26 2.40
CA ALA A 256 -14.45 -2.50 2.93
C ALA A 256 -15.90 -2.72 2.45
N ASP A 257 -16.24 -3.97 2.12
CA ASP A 257 -17.62 -4.32 1.81
C ASP A 257 -18.52 -4.19 3.06
N PRO A 258 -19.75 -3.65 2.93
CA PRO A 258 -20.74 -3.67 3.99
C PRO A 258 -21.22 -5.12 4.18
N GLY A 259 -20.74 -5.77 5.23
CA GLY A 259 -21.06 -7.17 5.58
C GLY A 259 -22.03 -7.31 6.74
#